data_AF-A0A3D4AAY0-F1
#
_entry.id   AF-A0A3D4AAY0-F1
#
_cell.length_a   1.000
_cell.length_b   1.000
_cell.length_c   1.000
_cell.angle_alpha   90.00
_cell.angle_beta   90.00
_cell.angle_gamma   90.00
#
_symmetry.space_group_name_H-M   'P 1'
#
loop_
_entity.id
_entity.type
_entity.pdbx_description
1 polymer ?
#
loop_
_entity_poly.entity_id
_entity_poly.type
_entity_poly.pdbx_seq_one_letter_code
_entity_poly.pdbx_strand_id
1 'polypeptide(L)'
;MKPLNLETLREAVRDGRVEWRKHVLQKLAERGISLSAAMQVLLQGERIQDYSEDQPFPSALFLGYISNKPLHVVAACDNANRRAFIITAYEPSLDIFESDYRTRKK
;
A
#
# COMPACT_ATOMS: atom_id res chain seq x y z
N MET A 1 -1.93 -7.31 18.94
CA MET A 1 -2.33 -6.04 18.26
C MET A 1 -3.30 -6.34 17.14
N LYS A 2 -4.17 -5.39 16.77
CA LYS A 2 -5.20 -5.58 15.73
C LYS A 2 -4.60 -5.26 14.35
N PRO A 3 -4.81 -6.09 13.32
CA PRO A 3 -4.36 -5.76 11.97
C PRO A 3 -5.11 -4.53 11.43
N LEU A 4 -4.60 -3.97 10.33
CA LEU A 4 -5.23 -2.87 9.62
C LEU A 4 -6.71 -3.20 9.29
N ASN A 5 -7.61 -2.23 9.46
CA ASN A 5 -9.00 -2.36 9.03
C ASN A 5 -9.12 -2.04 7.54
N LEU A 6 -9.28 -3.09 6.72
CA LEU A 6 -9.30 -2.97 5.27
C LEU A 6 -10.53 -2.21 4.75
N GLU A 7 -11.68 -2.37 5.38
CA GLU A 7 -12.91 -1.68 4.98
C GLU A 7 -12.73 -0.17 5.16
N THR A 8 -12.31 0.25 6.35
CA THR A 8 -12.06 1.67 6.65
C THR A 8 -10.96 2.26 5.78
N LEU A 9 -9.89 1.51 5.48
CA LEU A 9 -8.85 1.94 4.55
C LEU A 9 -9.46 2.21 3.16
N ARG A 10 -10.23 1.26 2.62
CA ARG A 10 -10.82 1.38 1.27
C ARG A 10 -11.84 2.51 1.20
N GLU A 11 -12.66 2.71 2.23
CA GLU A 11 -13.55 3.86 2.34
C GLU A 11 -12.78 5.18 2.34
N ALA A 12 -11.74 5.30 3.16
CA ALA A 12 -10.91 6.50 3.20
C ALA A 12 -10.26 6.80 1.83
N VAL A 13 -9.79 5.76 1.12
CA VAL A 13 -9.23 5.92 -0.23
C VAL A 13 -10.29 6.34 -1.25
N ARG A 14 -11.52 5.78 -1.21
CA ARG A 14 -12.63 6.18 -2.09
C ARG A 14 -13.05 7.62 -1.87
N ASP A 15 -13.07 8.05 -0.62
CA ASP A 15 -13.46 9.42 -0.23
C ASP A 15 -12.32 10.44 -0.43
N GLY A 16 -11.17 10.02 -0.97
CA GLY A 16 -10.01 10.90 -1.16
C GLY A 16 -9.33 11.34 0.15
N ARG A 17 -9.64 10.69 1.27
CA ARG A 17 -9.05 10.94 2.60
C ARG A 17 -7.70 10.25 2.74
N VAL A 18 -6.81 10.57 1.80
CA VAL A 18 -5.48 9.98 1.66
C VAL A 18 -4.42 11.03 1.97
N GLU A 19 -3.58 10.73 2.95
CA GLU A 19 -2.45 11.56 3.34
C GLU A 19 -1.19 11.13 2.60
N TRP A 20 -0.50 12.10 2.00
CA TRP A 20 0.74 11.89 1.26
C TRP A 20 1.87 12.70 1.88
N ARG A 21 2.90 12.03 2.38
CA ARG A 21 4.11 12.74 2.81
C ARG A 21 4.93 13.17 1.60
N LYS A 22 5.56 14.35 1.67
CA LYS A 22 6.40 14.91 0.58
C LYS A 22 7.42 13.90 0.02
N HIS A 23 8.13 13.18 0.89
CA HIS A 23 9.12 12.19 0.47
C HIS A 23 8.51 10.98 -0.24
N VAL A 24 7.25 10.64 0.04
CA VAL A 24 6.53 9.56 -0.66
C VAL A 24 6.23 10.01 -2.08
N LEU A 25 5.66 11.21 -2.25
CA LEU A 25 5.39 11.79 -3.56
C LEU A 25 6.65 11.85 -4.43
N GLN A 26 7.77 12.28 -3.84
CA GLN A 26 9.06 12.31 -4.53
C GLN A 26 9.51 10.91 -4.99
N LYS A 27 9.49 9.91 -4.10
CA LYS A 27 9.87 8.53 -4.46
C LYS A 27 8.98 7.92 -5.52
N LEU A 28 7.68 8.23 -5.51
CA LEU A 28 6.75 7.75 -6.53
C LEU A 28 7.07 8.38 -7.89
N ALA A 29 7.34 9.68 -7.92
CA ALA A 29 7.76 10.38 -9.13
C ALA A 29 9.08 9.81 -9.68
N GLU A 30 10.09 9.59 -8.83
CA GLU A 30 11.38 8.98 -9.20
C GLU A 30 11.22 7.57 -9.79
N ARG A 31 10.18 6.83 -9.38
CA ARG A 31 9.87 5.47 -9.87
C ARG A 31 8.88 5.44 -11.03
N GLY A 32 8.37 6.59 -11.47
CA GLY A 32 7.32 6.65 -12.50
C GLY A 32 5.99 6.05 -12.07
N ILE A 33 5.70 6.00 -10.76
CA ILE A 33 4.46 5.44 -10.21
C ILE A 33 3.46 6.59 -9.99
N SER A 34 2.28 6.49 -10.61
CA SER A 34 1.22 7.48 -10.41
C SER A 34 0.49 7.30 -9.07
N LEU A 35 -0.05 8.38 -8.53
CA LEU A 35 -0.90 8.32 -7.33
C LEU A 35 -2.14 7.45 -7.57
N SER A 36 -2.72 7.54 -8.76
CA SER A 36 -3.88 6.74 -9.17
C SER A 36 -3.58 5.24 -9.19
N ALA A 37 -2.39 4.84 -9.64
CA ALA A 37 -1.94 3.45 -9.60
C ALA A 37 -1.87 2.93 -8.17
N ALA A 38 -1.26 3.71 -7.26
CA ALA A 38 -1.20 3.34 -5.84
C ALA A 38 -2.60 3.24 -5.21
N MET A 39 -3.49 4.20 -5.50
CA MET A 39 -4.88 4.16 -5.02
C MET A 39 -5.64 2.96 -5.56
N GLN A 40 -5.48 2.62 -6.84
CA GLN A 40 -6.13 1.45 -7.45
C GLN A 40 -5.71 0.16 -6.76
N VAL A 41 -4.42 -0.01 -6.44
CA VAL A 41 -3.94 -1.18 -5.68
C VAL A 41 -4.57 -1.23 -4.29
N LEU A 42 -4.72 -0.12 -3.58
CA LEU A 42 -5.39 -0.14 -2.26
C LEU A 42 -6.88 -0.51 -2.36
N LEU A 43 -7.55 -0.09 -3.43
CA LEU A 43 -8.97 -0.35 -3.65
C LEU A 43 -9.27 -1.78 -4.10
N GLN A 44 -8.43 -2.34 -4.97
CA GLN A 44 -8.70 -3.59 -5.70
C GLN A 44 -7.68 -4.70 -5.42
N GLY A 45 -6.49 -4.33 -4.96
CA GLY A 45 -5.40 -5.26 -4.68
C GLY A 45 -5.64 -6.12 -3.45
N GLU A 46 -4.81 -7.13 -3.34
CA GLU A 46 -4.81 -8.11 -2.27
C GLU A 46 -3.89 -7.64 -1.14
N ARG A 47 -4.37 -7.76 0.11
CA ARG A 47 -3.51 -7.60 1.28
C ARG A 47 -2.67 -8.87 1.46
N ILE A 48 -1.36 -8.77 1.32
CA ILE A 48 -0.45 -9.91 1.32
C ILE A 48 0.43 -10.00 2.57
N GLN A 49 0.58 -8.91 3.33
CA GLN A 49 1.30 -8.92 4.60
C GLN A 49 0.74 -7.86 5.54
N ASP A 50 0.56 -8.19 6.81
CA ASP A 50 0.19 -7.25 7.87
C ASP A 50 1.43 -6.89 8.70
N TYR A 51 1.59 -5.59 8.98
CA TYR A 51 2.58 -5.03 9.91
C TYR A 51 1.82 -4.44 11.10
N SER A 52 1.26 -5.33 11.93
CA SER A 52 0.37 -4.93 13.03
C SER A 52 1.09 -4.21 14.17
N GLU A 53 2.42 -4.25 14.20
CA GLU A 53 3.29 -3.62 15.19
C GLU A 53 3.77 -2.22 14.76
N ASP A 54 3.52 -1.82 13.51
CA ASP A 54 3.88 -0.50 13.01
C ASP A 54 3.21 0.62 13.82
N GLN A 55 3.95 1.72 13.98
CA GLN A 55 3.52 2.91 14.71
C GLN A 55 3.48 4.13 13.77
N PRO A 56 2.52 5.06 13.94
CA PRO A 56 1.49 5.12 14.99
C PRO A 56 0.24 4.25 14.71
N PHE A 57 0.13 3.68 13.52
CA PHE A 57 -1.00 2.86 13.10
C PHE A 57 -0.49 1.57 12.46
N PRO A 58 -1.19 0.43 12.63
CA PRO A 58 -0.86 -0.79 11.93
C PRO A 58 -0.91 -0.55 10.42
N SER A 59 0.08 -1.10 9.72
CA SER A 59 0.17 -0.98 8.27
C SER A 59 0.07 -2.35 7.60
N ALA A 60 -0.10 -2.36 6.29
CA ALA A 60 -0.14 -3.59 5.51
C ALA A 60 0.46 -3.38 4.11
N LEU A 61 1.02 -4.45 3.56
CA LEU A 61 1.47 -4.56 2.19
C LEU A 61 0.34 -5.08 1.31
N PHE A 62 0.10 -4.37 0.22
CA PHE A 62 -0.88 -4.70 -0.81
C PHE A 62 -0.16 -5.01 -2.13
N LEU A 63 -0.63 -6.03 -2.83
CA LEU A 63 -0.22 -6.38 -4.17
C LEU A 63 -1.40 -6.17 -5.13
N GLY A 64 -1.16 -5.44 -6.21
CA GLY A 64 -2.06 -5.36 -7.35
C GLY A 64 -1.29 -5.28 -8.66
N TYR A 65 -2.01 -5.18 -9.77
CA TYR A 65 -1.41 -5.13 -11.10
C TYR A 65 -1.90 -3.91 -11.86
N ILE A 66 -0.97 -3.12 -12.40
CA ILE A 66 -1.24 -1.93 -13.20
C ILE A 66 -0.65 -2.19 -14.58
N SER A 67 -1.50 -2.26 -15.60
CA SER A 67 -1.08 -2.60 -16.97
C SER A 67 -0.22 -3.88 -17.02
N ASN A 68 -0.67 -4.94 -16.33
CA ASN A 68 0.02 -6.23 -16.18
C ASN A 68 1.37 -6.21 -15.44
N LYS A 69 1.76 -5.09 -14.83
CA LYS A 69 2.95 -5.00 -13.97
C LYS A 69 2.57 -5.08 -12.49
N PRO A 70 3.27 -5.89 -11.67
CA PRO A 70 2.99 -5.96 -10.25
C PRO A 70 3.35 -4.64 -9.57
N LEU A 71 2.51 -4.21 -8.63
CA LEU A 71 2.74 -3.03 -7.83
C LEU A 71 2.46 -3.35 -6.36
N HIS A 72 3.47 -3.14 -5.55
CA HIS A 72 3.37 -3.15 -4.10
C HIS A 72 3.05 -1.77 -3.56
N VAL A 73 2.10 -1.70 -2.65
CA VAL A 73 1.78 -0.49 -1.89
C VAL A 73 1.76 -0.82 -0.41
N VAL A 74 2.48 -0.06 0.40
CA VAL A 74 2.38 -0.13 1.86
C VAL A 74 1.52 1.03 2.32
N ALA A 75 0.47 0.73 3.06
CA ALA A 75 -0.43 1.73 3.62
C ALA A 75 -0.83 1.42 5.06
N ALA A 76 -1.07 2.48 5.82
CA ALA A 76 -1.64 2.44 7.15
C ALA A 76 -3.00 3.14 7.17
N CYS A 77 -3.82 2.86 8.19
CA CYS A 77 -5.13 3.47 8.36
C CYS A 77 -5.32 3.97 9.78
N ASP A 78 -5.63 5.25 9.93
CA ASP A 78 -6.20 5.79 11.16
C ASP A 78 -7.71 5.54 11.14
N ASN A 79 -8.14 4.54 11.90
CA ASN A 79 -9.54 4.16 11.95
C ASN A 79 -10.42 5.23 12.63
N ALA A 80 -9.88 5.98 13.60
CA ALA A 80 -10.64 6.98 14.33
C ALA A 80 -10.96 8.18 13.43
N ASN A 81 -9.97 8.64 12.66
CA ASN A 81 -10.15 9.76 11.73
C ASN A 81 -10.55 9.33 10.32
N ARG A 82 -10.61 8.01 10.05
CA ARG A 82 -10.89 7.41 8.73
C ARG A 82 -9.99 8.03 7.65
N ARG A 83 -8.68 7.98 7.89
CA ARG A 83 -7.64 8.50 6.99
C ARG A 83 -6.67 7.39 6.60
N ALA A 84 -6.39 7.29 5.30
CA ALA A 84 -5.38 6.39 4.76
C ALA A 84 -4.04 7.12 4.67
N PHE A 85 -2.95 6.43 5.02
CA PHE A 85 -1.59 6.95 4.90
C PHE A 85 -0.82 6.03 3.97
N ILE A 86 -0.32 6.59 2.87
CA ILE A 86 0.51 5.82 1.94
C ILE A 86 1.96 5.99 2.35
N ILE A 87 2.59 4.88 2.70
CA ILE A 87 3.97 4.83 3.20
C ILE A 87 4.94 4.74 2.02
N THR A 88 4.65 3.86 1.04
CA THR A 88 5.47 3.70 -0.18
C THR A 88 4.71 2.90 -1.23
N ALA A 89 5.11 3.01 -2.50
CA ALA A 89 4.77 2.05 -3.54
C ALA A 89 5.99 1.74 -4.43
N TYR A 90 6.10 0.50 -4.91
CA TYR A 90 7.22 0.01 -5.70
C TYR A 90 6.86 -1.25 -6.49
N GLU A 91 7.54 -1.48 -7.61
CA GLU A 91 7.49 -2.76 -8.32
C GLU A 91 8.31 -3.81 -7.54
N PRO A 92 7.74 -4.97 -7.15
CA PRO A 92 8.48 -6.00 -6.43
C PRO A 92 9.55 -6.65 -7.31
N SER A 93 10.75 -6.86 -6.74
CA SER A 93 11.83 -7.61 -7.40
C SER A 93 11.73 -9.10 -7.09
N LEU A 94 12.00 -9.92 -8.11
CA LEU A 94 12.19 -11.37 -7.97
C LEU A 94 13.44 -11.74 -7.16
N ASP A 95 14.32 -10.80 -6.84
CA ASP A 95 15.42 -11.03 -5.90
C ASP A 95 14.91 -11.18 -4.45
N ILE A 96 13.77 -10.55 -4.15
CA ILE A 96 13.19 -10.47 -2.80
C ILE A 96 11.92 -11.34 -2.70
N PHE A 97 11.16 -11.47 -3.79
CA PHE A 97 9.90 -12.20 -3.84
C PHE A 97 9.97 -13.39 -4.81
N GLU A 98 9.16 -14.41 -4.56
CA GLU A 98 8.92 -15.50 -5.50
C GLU A 98 8.20 -14.98 -6.76
N SER A 99 8.06 -15.82 -7.77
CA SER A 99 7.42 -15.47 -9.05
C SER A 99 5.94 -15.09 -8.95
N ASP A 100 5.31 -15.33 -7.80
CA ASP A 100 3.96 -14.87 -7.47
C ASP A 100 3.91 -13.38 -7.03
N TYR A 101 5.08 -12.74 -6.85
CA TYR A 101 5.28 -11.40 -6.30
C TYR A 101 4.68 -11.19 -4.90
N ARG A 102 4.16 -12.24 -4.26
CA ARG A 102 3.49 -12.21 -2.96
C ARG A 102 4.40 -12.74 -1.87
N THR A 103 5.04 -13.87 -2.14
CA THR A 103 5.80 -14.64 -1.16
C THR A 103 7.22 -14.10 -1.09
N ARG A 104 7.68 -13.68 0.09
CA ARG A 104 9.09 -13.27 0.25
C ARG A 104 10.00 -14.50 0.24
N LYS A 105 11.14 -14.40 -0.44
CA LYS A 105 12.21 -15.39 -0.40
C LYS A 105 12.83 -15.42 1.01
N LYS A 106 13.27 -16.61 1.43
CA LYS A 106 13.96 -16.82 2.71
C LYS A 106 15.45 -16.62 2.59
#